data_AF-A0A537DIY1-F1
#
_entry.id   AF-A0A537DIY1-F1
#
_cell.length_a   1.000
_cell.length_b   1.000
_cell.length_c   1.000
_cell.angle_alpha   90.00
_cell.angle_beta   90.00
_cell.angle_gamma   90.00
#
_symmetry.space_group_name_H-M   'P 1'
#
loop_
_entity.id
_entity.type
_entity.pdbx_description
1 polymer ?
#
loop_
_entity_poly.entity_id
_entity_poly.type
_entity_poly.pdbx_seq_one_letter_code
_entity_poly.pdbx_strand_id
1 'polypeptide(L)'
;MTKPKPNPQPKLSYYYLLEDLDVKRWYDNVARGSLATAAVWLRRMGFIHKNFQRTPQDLAKMSSKDAANFMLDVVSNMEKGVSLFTRPSGS
;
A
#
# COMPACT_ATOMS: atom_id res chain seq x y z
N MET A 1 6.39 -15.56 -33.60
CA MET A 1 5.71 -14.64 -32.66
C MET A 1 6.14 -14.97 -31.24
N THR A 2 7.13 -14.27 -30.69
CA THR A 2 7.58 -14.44 -29.30
C THR A 2 6.59 -13.76 -28.37
N LYS A 3 6.03 -14.49 -27.40
CA LYS A 3 5.19 -13.93 -26.34
C LYS A 3 5.95 -12.78 -25.65
N PRO A 4 5.31 -11.63 -25.35
CA PRO A 4 5.97 -10.55 -24.63
C PRO A 4 6.49 -11.09 -23.29
N LYS A 5 7.74 -10.78 -22.96
CA LYS A 5 8.32 -11.11 -21.65
C LYS A 5 7.43 -10.48 -20.57
N PRO A 6 7.11 -11.20 -19.48
CA PRO A 6 6.37 -10.60 -18.38
C PRO A 6 7.12 -9.35 -17.93
N ASN A 7 6.41 -8.22 -17.89
CA ASN A 7 6.96 -6.94 -17.45
C ASN A 7 7.61 -7.18 -16.07
N PRO A 8 8.91 -6.85 -15.86
CA PRO A 8 9.52 -7.03 -14.56
C PRO A 8 8.70 -6.26 -13.54
N GLN A 9 8.00 -7.00 -12.68
CA GLN A 9 7.24 -6.43 -11.57
C GLN A 9 8.22 -5.53 -10.81
N PRO A 10 7.89 -4.25 -10.55
CA PRO A 10 8.79 -3.33 -9.86
C PRO A 10 9.24 -4.00 -8.57
N LYS A 11 10.58 -4.00 -8.36
CA LYS A 11 11.27 -4.62 -7.22
C LYS A 11 10.39 -4.52 -5.97
N LEU A 12 10.08 -5.69 -5.43
CA LEU A 12 9.19 -6.03 -4.32
C LEU A 12 9.40 -5.14 -3.06
N SER A 13 9.07 -3.85 -3.12
CA SER A 13 9.58 -2.81 -2.22
C SER A 13 9.04 -2.88 -0.78
N TYR A 14 8.13 -3.79 -0.50
CA TYR A 14 7.43 -3.89 0.79
C TYR A 14 7.38 -5.31 1.35
N TYR A 15 8.16 -6.24 0.80
CA TYR A 15 8.17 -7.63 1.28
C TYR A 15 8.80 -7.80 2.66
N TYR A 16 9.59 -6.82 3.12
CA TYR A 16 10.05 -6.76 4.52
C TYR A 16 8.89 -6.77 5.52
N LEU A 17 7.70 -6.28 5.14
CA LEU A 17 6.51 -6.36 6.00
C LEU A 17 6.06 -7.81 6.25
N LEU A 18 6.49 -8.77 5.42
CA LEU A 18 6.20 -10.20 5.61
C LEU A 18 7.15 -10.88 6.61
N GLU A 19 8.14 -10.16 7.15
CA GLU A 19 8.92 -10.62 8.31
C GLU A 19 8.06 -10.67 9.57
N ASP A 20 6.99 -9.87 9.60
CA ASP A 20 5.93 -9.97 10.59
C ASP A 20 5.03 -11.18 10.30
N LEU A 21 4.92 -12.10 11.27
CA LEU A 21 4.18 -13.35 11.10
C LEU A 21 2.68 -13.15 10.91
N ASP A 22 2.09 -12.12 11.52
CA ASP A 22 0.66 -11.83 11.38
C ASP A 22 0.37 -11.26 10.01
N VAL A 23 1.23 -10.35 9.53
CA VAL A 23 1.14 -9.79 8.17
C VAL A 23 1.34 -10.88 7.12
N LYS A 24 2.32 -11.77 7.34
CA LYS A 24 2.56 -12.91 6.46
C LYS A 24 1.36 -13.84 6.40
N ARG A 25 0.79 -14.21 7.55
CA ARG A 25 -0.40 -15.07 7.62
C ARG A 25 -1.58 -14.45 6.88
N TRP A 26 -1.81 -13.15 7.06
CA TRP A 26 -2.85 -12.43 6.33
C TRP A 26 -2.58 -12.41 4.82
N TYR A 27 -1.35 -12.10 4.39
CA TYR A 27 -0.97 -12.07 2.98
C TYR A 27 -1.19 -13.43 2.31
N ASP A 28 -0.72 -14.51 2.94
CA ASP A 28 -0.86 -15.87 2.43
C ASP A 28 -2.36 -16.27 2.32
N ASN A 29 -3.19 -15.82 3.27
CA ASN A 29 -4.64 -16.05 3.22
C ASN A 29 -5.31 -15.36 2.03
N VAL A 30 -4.98 -14.08 1.77
CA VAL A 30 -5.52 -13.34 0.62
C VAL A 30 -4.98 -13.91 -0.70
N ALA A 31 -3.70 -14.28 -0.73
CA ALA A 31 -3.02 -14.80 -1.92
C ALA A 31 -3.61 -16.13 -2.41
N ARG A 32 -4.16 -16.96 -1.51
CA ARG A 32 -4.88 -18.20 -1.89
C ARG A 32 -6.10 -17.93 -2.78
N GLY A 33 -6.77 -16.79 -2.60
CA GLY A 33 -7.86 -16.37 -3.47
C GLY A 33 -7.38 -15.57 -4.67
N SER A 34 -6.44 -14.64 -4.46
CA SER A 34 -5.87 -13.81 -5.51
C SER A 34 -4.50 -13.25 -5.12
N LEU A 35 -3.46 -13.74 -5.77
CA LEU A 35 -2.10 -13.23 -5.61
C LEU A 35 -1.98 -11.75 -6.01
N ALA A 36 -2.69 -11.34 -7.07
CA ALA A 36 -2.69 -9.95 -7.52
C ALA A 36 -3.29 -9.01 -6.45
N THR A 37 -4.40 -9.42 -5.83
CA THR A 37 -5.02 -8.67 -4.74
C THR A 37 -4.08 -8.56 -3.54
N ALA A 38 -3.47 -9.68 -3.13
CA ALA A 38 -2.52 -9.70 -2.03
C ALA A 38 -1.34 -8.75 -2.27
N ALA A 39 -0.76 -8.75 -3.49
CA ALA A 39 0.33 -7.86 -3.86
C ALA A 39 -0.08 -6.37 -3.85
N VAL A 40 -1.27 -6.03 -4.36
CA VAL A 40 -1.80 -4.66 -4.32
C VAL A 40 -2.00 -4.20 -2.88
N TRP A 41 -2.58 -5.04 -2.03
CA TRP A 41 -2.83 -4.71 -0.63
C TRP A 41 -1.54 -4.56 0.16
N LEU A 42 -0.56 -5.45 -0.05
CA LEU A 42 0.78 -5.31 0.56
C LEU A 42 1.45 -3.99 0.15
N ARG A 43 1.31 -3.57 -1.12
CA ARG A 43 1.84 -2.29 -1.59
C ARG A 43 1.16 -1.10 -0.89
N ARG A 44 -0.15 -1.15 -0.69
CA ARG A 44 -0.90 -0.11 0.03
C ARG A 44 -0.48 -0.04 1.50
N MET A 45 -0.33 -1.18 2.17
CA MET A 45 0.20 -1.21 3.54
C MET A 45 1.62 -0.67 3.61
N GLY A 46 2.48 -1.03 2.67
CA GLY A 46 3.83 -0.48 2.56
C GLY A 46 3.87 1.05 2.40
N PHE A 47 2.96 1.61 1.61
CA PHE A 47 2.78 3.05 1.52
C PHE A 47 2.38 3.66 2.86
N ILE A 48 1.40 3.07 3.56
CA ILE A 48 0.95 3.55 4.87
C ILE A 48 2.09 3.49 5.89
N HIS A 49 2.78 2.36 5.97
CA HIS A 49 3.88 2.17 6.91
C HIS A 49 4.98 3.19 6.71
N LYS A 50 5.38 3.43 5.45
CA LYS A 50 6.45 4.38 5.10
C LYS A 50 6.08 5.84 5.39
N ASN A 51 4.85 6.26 5.07
CA ASN A 51 4.48 7.68 5.09
C ASN A 51 3.84 8.13 6.41
N PHE A 52 3.26 7.20 7.18
CA PHE A 52 2.54 7.52 8.42
C PHE A 52 3.14 6.85 9.65
N GLN A 53 4.21 6.05 9.49
CA GLN A 53 4.88 5.32 10.57
C GLN A 53 3.90 4.46 11.39
N ARG A 54 2.86 3.93 10.75
CA ARG A 54 1.89 3.02 11.36
C ARG A 54 2.18 1.60 10.93
N THR A 55 2.33 0.70 11.89
CA THR A 55 2.43 -0.75 11.61
C THR A 55 1.05 -1.32 11.29
N PRO A 56 0.97 -2.47 10.61
CA PRO A 56 -0.29 -3.19 10.46
C PRO A 56 -0.99 -3.48 11.79
N GLN A 57 -0.25 -3.77 12.88
CA GLN A 57 -0.84 -3.93 14.21
C GLN A 57 -1.43 -2.63 14.77
N ASP A 58 -0.79 -1.48 14.54
CA ASP A 58 -1.34 -0.19 14.99
C ASP A 58 -2.68 0.08 14.32
N LEU A 59 -2.78 -0.19 13.01
CA LEU A 59 -4.02 -0.05 12.26
C LEU A 59 -5.10 -1.01 12.77
N ALA A 60 -4.73 -2.26 13.07
CA ALA A 60 -5.66 -3.27 13.58
C ALA A 60 -6.23 -2.94 14.97
N LYS A 61 -5.52 -2.13 15.76
CA LYS A 61 -5.95 -1.71 17.11
C LYS A 61 -6.80 -0.43 17.11
N MET A 62 -6.96 0.25 15.98
CA MET A 62 -7.71 1.49 15.91
C MET A 62 -9.20 1.26 16.20
N SER A 63 -9.80 2.18 16.98
CA SER A 63 -11.25 2.28 17.03
C SER A 63 -11.79 2.72 15.67
N SER A 64 -13.07 2.50 15.39
CA SER A 64 -13.69 2.96 14.14
C SER A 64 -13.56 4.47 13.93
N LYS A 65 -13.61 5.25 15.03
CA LYS A 65 -13.41 6.70 14.99
C LYS A 65 -11.97 7.07 14.60
N ASP A 66 -10.98 6.40 15.20
CA ASP A 66 -9.57 6.66 14.90
C ASP A 66 -9.22 6.23 13.47
N ALA A 67 -9.77 5.11 13.01
CA ALA A 67 -9.62 4.65 11.64
C ALA A 67 -10.21 5.66 10.64
N ALA A 68 -11.40 6.23 10.92
CA ALA A 68 -12.01 7.24 10.06
C ALA A 68 -11.15 8.51 9.98
N ASN A 69 -10.67 9.01 11.12
CA ASN A 69 -9.77 10.18 11.15
C ASN A 69 -8.46 9.89 10.40
N PHE A 70 -7.87 8.72 10.63
CA PHE A 70 -6.66 8.30 9.93
C PHE A 70 -6.85 8.27 8.41
N MET A 71 -8.00 7.80 7.92
CA MET A 71 -8.31 7.83 6.48
C MET A 71 -8.35 9.25 5.92
N LEU A 72 -8.86 10.23 6.67
CA LEU A 72 -8.86 11.64 6.27
C LEU A 72 -7.42 12.20 6.22
N ASP A 73 -6.56 11.81 7.17
CA ASP A 73 -5.14 12.19 7.15
C ASP A 73 -4.42 11.60 5.92
N VAL A 74 -4.76 10.36 5.56
CA VAL A 74 -4.21 9.70 4.36
C VAL A 74 -4.61 10.45 3.09
N VAL A 75 -5.89 10.79 2.94
CA VAL A 75 -6.38 11.57 1.78
C VAL A 75 -5.68 12.94 1.73
N SER A 76 -5.61 13.64 2.87
CA SER A 76 -4.96 14.94 2.97
C SER A 76 -3.48 14.90 2.58
N ASN A 77 -2.75 13.84 2.96
CA ASN A 77 -1.36 13.64 2.57
C ASN A 77 -1.23 13.38 1.06
N MET A 78 -2.12 12.58 0.49
CA MET A 78 -2.13 12.28 -0.94
C MET A 78 -2.42 13.52 -1.78
N GLU A 79 -3.37 14.37 -1.37
CA GLU A 79 -3.69 15.62 -2.07
C GLU A 79 -2.52 16.62 -2.05
N LYS A 80 -1.79 16.72 -0.94
CA LYS A 80 -0.57 17.55 -0.87
C LYS A 80 0.51 17.08 -1.84
N GLY A 81 0.66 15.77 -2.04
CA GLY A 81 1.59 15.19 -3.02
C GLY A 81 1.14 15.34 -4.48
N VAL A 82 -0.18 15.44 -4.73
CA VAL A 82 -0.75 15.61 -6.08
C VAL A 82 -0.43 17.00 -6.66
N SER A 83 -0.21 18.02 -5.83
CA SER A 83 0.13 19.39 -6.27
C SER A 83 1.45 19.50 -7.07
N LEU A 84 2.33 18.51 -7.05
CA LEU A 84 3.58 18.51 -7.83
C LEU A 84 3.46 17.82 -9.20
N PHE A 85 2.33 17.17 -9.50
CA PHE A 85 2.07 16.50 -10.78
C PHE A 85 1.03 17.19 -11.65
N THR A 86 0.38 18.25 -11.16
CA THR A 86 -0.33 19.19 -12.05
C THR A 86 0.70 20.04 -12.79
N ARG A 87 1.08 19.57 -13.98
CA ARG A 87 1.84 20.34 -14.97
C ARG A 87 1.21 21.74 -15.11
N PRO A 88 1.95 22.85 -14.98
CA PRO A 88 1.42 24.12 -15.42
C PRO A 88 1.24 24.01 -16.93
N SER A 89 -0.01 24.04 -17.39
CA SER A 89 -0.30 24.42 -18.77
C SER A 89 0.15 25.86 -18.90
N GLY A 90 1.38 26.02 -19.36
CA GLY A 90 1.94 27.30 -19.76
C GLY A 90 1.04 27.97 -20.79
N SER A 91 0.95 29.28 -20.62
CA SER A 91 0.25 30.32 -21.37
C SER A 91 0.33 30.23 -22.89
#